data_AF-A0A7D6VE52-F1
#
_entry.id   AF-A0A7D6VE52-F1
#
_cell.length_a   1.000
_cell.length_b   1.000
_cell.length_c   1.000
_cell.angle_alpha   90.00
_cell.angle_beta   90.00
_cell.angle_gamma   90.00
#
_symmetry.space_group_name_H-M   'P 1'
#
loop_
_entity.id
_entity.type
_entity.pdbx_description
1 polymer ?
#
loop_
_entity_poly.entity_id
_entity_poly.type
_entity_poly.pdbx_seq_one_letter_code
_entity_poly.pdbx_strand_id
1 'polypeptide(L)'
;MNLSSLAKRQKLDISIYPGADVAVLPKPAAADFDWAAANPGKWQYFVDPTADKATAGPANVIGGWRADEAGGISETWLNPDFVPTAQYAKREITTGLELVIWRMDYGFSNLGQFMDTLLRSELIIVLPADDPLGERGWPLLQAPTRAAVVVYTSEGHLPNDTNPWLRRKVPGREVLEYVCGQEHLDLVINPESRTIFELQGPHLADWWQQLREAQRTDATPQEGR
;
A
#
# COMPACT_ATOMS: atom_id res chain seq x y z
N MET A 1 -6.14 -3.82 -10.34
CA MET A 1 -5.03 -3.42 -11.25
C MET A 1 -3.74 -3.91 -10.65
N ASN A 2 -2.81 -4.47 -11.43
CA ASN A 2 -1.45 -4.72 -10.92
C ASN A 2 -0.66 -3.41 -11.07
N LEU A 3 -0.09 -2.87 -9.97
CA LEU A 3 0.71 -1.63 -10.00
C LEU A 3 1.85 -1.69 -11.03
N SER A 4 2.45 -2.86 -11.23
CA SER A 4 3.45 -3.08 -12.27
C SER A 4 2.88 -2.95 -13.69
N SER A 5 1.59 -3.19 -13.91
CA SER A 5 0.91 -2.95 -15.20
C SER A 5 0.54 -1.48 -15.42
N LEU A 6 0.24 -0.73 -14.35
CA LEU A 6 0.02 0.72 -14.41
C LEU A 6 1.32 1.46 -14.71
N ALA A 7 2.37 1.16 -13.95
CA ALA A 7 3.68 1.81 -14.09
C ALA A 7 4.32 1.56 -15.46
N LYS A 8 4.07 0.39 -16.08
CA LYS A 8 4.49 0.12 -17.47
C LYS A 8 3.84 1.04 -18.51
N ARG A 9 2.66 1.61 -18.20
CA ARG A 9 1.89 2.44 -19.14
C ARG A 9 2.11 3.93 -18.91
N GLN A 10 2.53 4.34 -17.72
CA GLN A 10 2.64 5.74 -17.32
C GLN A 10 3.79 5.93 -16.31
N LYS A 11 4.56 7.02 -16.43
CA LYS A 11 5.53 7.40 -15.40
C LYS A 11 4.78 7.84 -14.15
N LEU A 12 4.89 7.06 -13.07
CA LEU A 12 4.20 7.35 -11.81
C LEU A 12 5.05 8.21 -10.87
N ASP A 13 4.45 9.26 -10.31
CA ASP A 13 5.03 10.13 -9.28
C ASP A 13 4.58 9.68 -7.88
N ILE A 14 5.39 9.95 -6.84
CA ILE A 14 5.08 9.55 -5.46
C ILE A 14 3.77 10.17 -4.92
N SER A 15 3.30 11.29 -5.47
CA SER A 15 2.01 11.89 -5.12
C SER A 15 0.80 11.18 -5.72
N ILE A 16 1.01 10.27 -6.68
CA ILE A 16 -0.07 9.59 -7.39
C ILE A 16 -0.77 8.60 -6.47
N TYR A 17 -2.10 8.67 -6.51
CA TYR A 17 -3.00 7.60 -6.09
C TYR A 17 -3.21 6.70 -7.30
N PRO A 18 -2.58 5.51 -7.36
CA PRO A 18 -2.72 4.63 -8.52
C PRO A 18 -4.18 4.23 -8.77
N GLY A 19 -5.01 4.38 -7.73
CA GLY A 19 -6.46 4.33 -7.80
C GLY A 19 -6.97 2.89 -7.83
N ALA A 20 -8.24 2.74 -7.47
CA ALA A 20 -8.92 1.46 -7.52
C ALA A 20 -9.54 1.24 -8.90
N ASP A 21 -9.38 0.04 -9.46
CA ASP A 21 -10.24 -0.43 -10.57
C ASP A 21 -11.71 -0.59 -10.12
N VAL A 22 -11.95 -0.58 -8.81
CA VAL A 22 -13.24 -0.85 -8.18
C VAL A 22 -13.69 0.37 -7.39
N ALA A 23 -14.88 0.87 -7.67
CA ALA A 23 -15.48 1.94 -6.88
C ALA A 23 -15.63 1.49 -5.41
N VAL A 24 -15.00 2.21 -4.49
CA VAL A 24 -15.04 1.89 -3.05
C VAL A 24 -16.33 2.39 -2.41
N LEU A 25 -16.80 3.55 -2.84
CA LEU A 25 -18.11 4.06 -2.47
C LEU A 25 -19.17 3.47 -3.41
N PRO A 26 -20.40 3.23 -2.91
CA PRO A 26 -21.49 2.74 -3.76
C PRO A 26 -21.76 3.70 -4.91
N LYS A 27 -22.38 3.28 -5.99
CA LYS A 27 -22.85 4.25 -7.00
C LYS A 27 -24.06 4.99 -6.42
N PRO A 28 -24.15 6.33 -6.50
CA PRO A 28 -25.33 7.06 -6.04
C PRO A 28 -26.61 6.52 -6.69
N ALA A 29 -27.61 6.21 -5.87
CA ALA A 29 -28.95 5.83 -6.26
C ALA A 29 -29.92 7.03 -6.11
N ALA A 30 -31.13 6.90 -6.65
CA ALA A 30 -32.16 7.97 -6.54
C ALA A 30 -32.39 8.41 -5.09
N ALA A 31 -32.41 7.45 -4.15
CA ALA A 31 -32.59 7.72 -2.73
C ALA A 31 -31.47 8.58 -2.11
N ASP A 32 -30.25 8.55 -2.67
CA ASP A 32 -29.14 9.39 -2.19
C ASP A 32 -29.32 10.85 -2.64
N PHE A 33 -29.89 11.08 -3.82
CA PHE A 33 -30.26 12.42 -4.29
C PHE A 33 -31.46 12.98 -3.52
N ASP A 34 -32.45 12.14 -3.20
CA ASP A 34 -33.56 12.52 -2.31
C ASP A 34 -33.02 12.91 -0.91
N TRP A 35 -32.05 12.14 -0.39
CA TRP A 35 -31.37 12.48 0.87
C TRP A 35 -30.61 13.79 0.76
N ALA A 36 -29.86 14.02 -0.33
CA ALA A 36 -29.07 15.23 -0.53
C ALA A 36 -29.95 16.48 -0.63
N ALA A 37 -31.06 16.41 -1.35
CA ALA A 37 -32.05 17.49 -1.44
C ALA A 37 -32.63 17.87 -0.06
N ALA A 38 -32.79 16.89 0.83
CA ALA A 38 -33.25 17.12 2.20
C ALA A 38 -32.14 17.57 3.17
N ASN A 39 -30.87 17.48 2.78
CA ASN A 39 -29.71 17.75 3.64
C ASN A 39 -28.62 18.63 2.99
N PRO A 40 -28.93 19.83 2.46
CA PRO A 40 -27.92 20.70 1.85
C PRO A 40 -26.69 20.94 2.74
N GLY A 41 -25.50 20.84 2.13
CA GLY A 41 -24.21 21.08 2.78
C GLY A 41 -23.73 20.00 3.75
N LYS A 42 -24.55 18.96 4.04
CA LYS A 42 -24.19 17.87 4.96
C LYS A 42 -23.45 16.73 4.26
N TRP A 43 -22.77 15.92 5.07
CA TRP A 43 -22.08 14.71 4.64
C TRP A 43 -22.91 13.45 4.91
N GLN A 44 -23.03 12.59 3.90
CA GLN A 44 -23.49 11.21 4.02
C GLN A 44 -22.25 10.31 4.10
N TYR A 45 -22.06 9.66 5.24
CA TYR A 45 -20.89 8.79 5.47
C TYR A 45 -21.21 7.33 5.16
N PHE A 46 -20.22 6.63 4.61
CA PHE A 46 -20.26 5.20 4.37
C PHE A 46 -19.31 4.51 5.34
N VAL A 47 -19.82 3.51 6.04
CA VAL A 47 -19.08 2.71 7.04
C VAL A 47 -18.90 1.31 6.49
N ASP A 48 -17.79 0.66 6.85
CA ASP A 48 -17.57 -0.76 6.57
C ASP A 48 -18.81 -1.58 6.99
N PRO A 49 -19.53 -2.21 6.04
CA PRO A 49 -20.75 -2.94 6.33
C PRO A 49 -20.51 -4.20 7.18
N THR A 50 -19.27 -4.67 7.29
CA THR A 50 -18.88 -5.82 8.09
C THR A 50 -18.25 -5.44 9.43
N ALA A 51 -18.13 -4.14 9.73
CA ALA A 51 -17.76 -3.68 11.07
C ALA A 51 -18.91 -3.88 12.07
N ASP A 52 -18.56 -4.22 13.30
CA ASP A 52 -19.52 -4.26 14.40
C ASP A 52 -20.02 -2.84 14.71
N LYS A 53 -21.32 -2.62 14.51
CA LYS A 53 -21.97 -1.31 14.69
C LYS A 53 -21.92 -0.82 16.13
N ALA A 54 -21.79 -1.71 17.13
CA ALA A 54 -21.69 -1.32 18.52
C ALA A 54 -20.33 -0.68 18.87
N THR A 55 -19.31 -0.98 18.08
CA THR A 55 -17.92 -0.55 18.31
C THR A 55 -17.33 0.25 17.16
N ALA A 56 -18.09 0.45 16.08
CA ALA A 56 -17.66 1.21 14.91
C ALA A 56 -17.24 2.64 15.30
N GLY A 57 -16.03 3.01 14.89
CA GLY A 57 -15.46 4.33 15.11
C GLY A 57 -15.03 5.01 13.81
N PRO A 58 -14.31 6.15 13.90
CA PRO A 58 -13.85 6.90 12.74
C PRO A 58 -13.01 6.06 11.76
N ALA A 59 -12.21 5.12 12.25
CA ALA A 59 -11.41 4.22 11.42
C ALA A 59 -12.25 3.25 10.56
N ASN A 60 -13.53 3.04 10.88
CA ASN A 60 -14.43 2.18 10.09
C ASN A 60 -15.21 2.97 9.03
N VAL A 61 -15.09 4.30 8.99
CA VAL A 61 -15.67 5.14 7.94
C VAL A 61 -14.82 4.97 6.69
N ILE A 62 -15.44 4.47 5.61
CA ILE A 62 -14.85 4.34 4.28
C ILE A 62 -14.67 5.74 3.67
N GLY A 63 -15.70 6.58 3.76
CA GLY A 63 -15.69 7.89 3.12
C GLY A 63 -17.07 8.52 3.15
N GLY A 64 -17.31 9.48 2.26
CA GLY A 64 -18.61 10.14 2.21
C GLY A 64 -18.86 10.99 0.97
N TRP A 65 -20.12 11.42 0.86
CA TRP A 65 -20.59 12.39 -0.12
C TRP A 65 -21.09 13.65 0.57
N ARG A 66 -20.77 14.79 -0.02
CA ARG A 66 -21.33 16.07 0.42
C ARG A 66 -22.51 16.44 -0.46
N ALA A 67 -23.66 16.67 0.16
CA ALA A 67 -24.83 17.21 -0.51
C ALA A 67 -24.59 18.68 -0.90
N ASP A 68 -24.98 19.04 -2.12
CA ASP A 68 -25.00 20.43 -2.57
C ASP A 68 -26.35 21.12 -2.30
N GLU A 69 -26.40 22.42 -2.57
CA GLU A 69 -27.60 23.25 -2.35
C GLU A 69 -28.76 22.92 -3.32
N ALA A 70 -28.49 22.24 -4.43
CA ALA A 70 -29.47 21.86 -5.44
C ALA A 70 -29.98 20.41 -5.25
N GLY A 71 -29.53 19.71 -4.20
CA GLY A 71 -29.86 18.30 -3.95
C GLY A 71 -29.03 17.30 -4.76
N GLY A 72 -27.92 17.74 -5.34
CA GLY A 72 -26.89 16.90 -5.93
C GLY A 72 -25.78 16.53 -4.94
N ILE A 73 -24.74 15.90 -5.47
CA ILE A 73 -23.51 15.54 -4.75
C ILE A 73 -22.38 16.40 -5.29
N SER A 74 -21.84 17.31 -4.46
CA SER A 74 -20.76 18.23 -4.85
C SER A 74 -19.37 17.65 -4.65
N GLU A 75 -19.19 16.84 -3.60
CA GLU A 75 -17.88 16.34 -3.21
C GLU A 75 -17.93 14.86 -2.83
N THR A 76 -16.83 14.17 -3.10
CA THR A 76 -16.58 12.81 -2.65
C THR A 76 -15.28 12.79 -1.87
N TRP A 77 -15.29 12.11 -0.72
CA TRP A 77 -14.13 11.97 0.15
C TRP A 77 -13.92 10.50 0.51
N LEU A 78 -12.66 10.07 0.50
CA LEU A 78 -12.22 8.79 1.03
C LEU A 78 -11.42 9.03 2.31
N ASN A 79 -11.72 8.28 3.35
CA ASN A 79 -11.03 8.41 4.62
C ASN A 79 -9.63 7.79 4.55
N PRO A 80 -8.54 8.58 4.59
CA PRO A 80 -7.18 8.04 4.50
C PRO A 80 -6.84 7.13 5.69
N ASP A 81 -7.56 7.25 6.81
CA ASP A 81 -7.39 6.46 8.02
C ASP A 81 -8.30 5.23 8.07
N PHE A 82 -9.02 4.92 6.97
CA PHE A 82 -9.89 3.75 6.92
C PHE A 82 -9.12 2.45 7.17
N VAL A 83 -9.55 1.66 8.14
CA VAL A 83 -9.04 0.33 8.46
C VAL A 83 -10.14 -0.68 8.16
N PRO A 84 -10.03 -1.46 7.08
CA PRO A 84 -11.06 -2.43 6.73
C PRO A 84 -11.04 -3.60 7.72
N THR A 85 -12.21 -4.16 7.99
CA THR A 85 -12.29 -5.50 8.59
C THR A 85 -11.73 -6.55 7.62
N ALA A 86 -11.27 -7.70 8.14
CA ALA A 86 -10.77 -8.80 7.30
C ALA A 86 -11.83 -9.29 6.29
N GLN A 87 -13.11 -9.27 6.67
CA GLN A 87 -14.21 -9.63 5.79
C GLN A 87 -14.37 -8.62 4.64
N TYR A 88 -14.26 -7.31 4.91
CA TYR A 88 -14.28 -6.28 3.87
C TYR A 88 -13.06 -6.36 2.95
N ALA A 89 -11.86 -6.51 3.53
CA ALA A 89 -10.61 -6.65 2.79
C ALA A 89 -10.51 -7.97 2.01
N LYS A 90 -11.34 -8.96 2.36
CA LYS A 90 -11.32 -10.35 1.87
C LYS A 90 -9.96 -11.05 2.08
N ARG A 91 -9.19 -10.56 3.06
CA ARG A 91 -7.87 -11.03 3.45
C ARG A 91 -7.57 -10.52 4.86
N GLU A 92 -6.75 -11.27 5.59
CA GLU A 92 -6.16 -10.78 6.83
C GLU A 92 -5.13 -9.70 6.50
N ILE A 93 -5.14 -8.62 7.29
CA ILE A 93 -4.14 -7.55 7.25
C ILE A 93 -3.46 -7.54 8.61
N THR A 94 -2.21 -7.98 8.63
CA THR A 94 -1.46 -8.27 9.85
C THR A 94 -0.39 -7.22 10.15
N THR A 95 -0.07 -6.35 9.19
CA THR A 95 0.98 -5.33 9.32
C THR A 95 0.55 -3.98 8.75
N GLY A 96 1.23 -2.91 9.19
CA GLY A 96 1.03 -1.57 8.64
C GLY A 96 1.35 -1.48 7.14
N LEU A 97 2.36 -2.22 6.67
CA LEU A 97 2.70 -2.28 5.25
C LEU A 97 1.59 -2.94 4.43
N GLU A 98 1.03 -4.06 4.90
CA GLU A 98 -0.12 -4.69 4.25
C GLU A 98 -1.33 -3.75 4.18
N LEU A 99 -1.59 -3.00 5.25
CA LEU A 99 -2.68 -2.02 5.28
C LEU A 99 -2.46 -0.93 4.23
N VAL A 100 -1.23 -0.40 4.10
CA VAL A 100 -0.94 0.66 3.13
C VAL A 100 -0.95 0.13 1.69
N ILE A 101 -0.49 -1.10 1.45
CA ILE A 101 -0.66 -1.76 0.14
C ILE A 101 -2.14 -1.88 -0.20
N TRP A 102 -2.95 -2.36 0.75
CA TRP A 102 -4.40 -2.43 0.56
C TRP A 102 -5.01 -1.05 0.30
N ARG A 103 -4.65 -0.03 1.10
CA ARG A 103 -5.16 1.34 0.90
C ARG A 103 -4.77 1.90 -0.46
N MET A 104 -3.56 1.64 -0.93
CA MET A 104 -3.10 2.05 -2.24
C MET A 104 -3.90 1.38 -3.37
N ASP A 105 -4.17 0.07 -3.27
CA ASP A 105 -5.02 -0.68 -4.24
C ASP A 105 -6.45 -0.11 -4.34
N TYR A 106 -6.94 0.51 -3.27
CA TYR A 106 -8.28 1.07 -3.18
C TYR A 106 -8.32 2.61 -3.24
N GLY A 107 -7.18 3.27 -3.52
CA GLY A 107 -7.11 4.72 -3.69
C GLY A 107 -7.18 5.55 -2.39
N PHE A 108 -7.02 4.92 -1.23
CA PHE A 108 -6.91 5.59 0.07
C PHE A 108 -5.50 6.09 0.38
N SER A 109 -4.50 5.53 -0.29
CA SER A 109 -3.10 5.92 -0.12
C SER A 109 -2.40 6.17 -1.44
N ASN A 110 -1.42 7.07 -1.41
CA ASN A 110 -0.54 7.35 -2.54
C ASN A 110 0.77 6.55 -2.46
N LEU A 111 1.55 6.60 -3.53
CA LEU A 111 2.85 5.93 -3.62
C LEU A 111 3.85 6.41 -2.57
N GLY A 112 3.83 7.69 -2.19
CA GLY A 112 4.70 8.26 -1.18
C GLY A 112 4.47 7.66 0.20
N GLN A 113 3.20 7.50 0.60
CA GLN A 113 2.81 6.81 1.84
C GLN A 113 3.24 5.34 1.81
N PHE A 114 3.09 4.67 0.66
CA PHE A 114 3.61 3.31 0.49
C PHE A 114 5.13 3.25 0.67
N MET A 115 5.88 4.12 0.01
CA MET A 115 7.35 4.14 0.10
C MET A 115 7.85 4.50 1.50
N ASP A 116 7.23 5.47 2.18
CA ASP A 116 7.59 5.81 3.58
C ASP A 116 7.24 4.67 4.54
N THR A 117 6.11 3.99 4.35
CA THR A 117 5.75 2.82 5.16
C THR A 117 6.70 1.66 4.92
N LEU A 118 7.02 1.36 3.66
CA LEU A 118 8.00 0.34 3.30
C LEU A 118 9.36 0.64 3.93
N LEU A 119 9.82 1.89 3.85
CA LEU A 119 11.09 2.34 4.43
C LEU A 119 11.20 2.06 5.94
N ARG A 120 10.09 2.23 6.67
CA ARG A 120 10.02 2.07 8.14
C ARG A 120 9.67 0.65 8.59
N SER A 121 9.27 -0.22 7.66
CA SER A 121 8.82 -1.57 7.98
C SER A 121 9.98 -2.48 8.34
N GLU A 122 9.73 -3.46 9.21
CA GLU A 122 10.59 -4.61 9.40
C GLU A 122 10.04 -5.75 8.51
N LEU A 123 10.91 -6.36 7.72
CA LEU A 123 10.58 -7.42 6.77
C LEU A 123 11.37 -8.67 7.11
N ILE A 124 10.93 -9.82 6.61
CA ILE A 124 11.63 -11.09 6.75
C ILE A 124 12.15 -11.52 5.38
N ILE A 125 13.43 -11.88 5.31
CA ILE A 125 13.99 -12.67 4.22
C ILE A 125 14.28 -14.09 4.69
N VAL A 126 14.29 -15.04 3.76
CA VAL A 126 14.66 -16.43 4.02
C VAL A 126 16.01 -16.71 3.37
N LEU A 127 17.01 -17.00 4.19
CA LEU A 127 18.35 -17.38 3.74
C LEU A 127 18.34 -18.82 3.18
N PRO A 128 19.20 -19.12 2.21
CA PRO A 128 19.28 -20.48 1.68
C PRO A 128 19.96 -21.40 2.70
N ALA A 129 19.58 -22.69 2.70
CA ALA A 129 20.05 -23.65 3.70
C ALA A 129 21.58 -23.89 3.66
N ASP A 130 22.21 -23.67 2.51
CA ASP A 130 23.66 -23.78 2.30
C ASP A 130 24.42 -22.48 2.62
N ASP A 131 23.73 -21.41 3.02
CA ASP A 131 24.33 -20.17 3.53
C ASP A 131 23.45 -19.55 4.63
N PRO A 132 23.36 -20.22 5.80
CA PRO A 132 22.51 -19.79 6.91
C PRO A 132 22.98 -18.49 7.59
N LEU A 133 24.21 -18.06 7.31
CA LEU A 133 24.79 -16.81 7.83
C LEU A 133 24.67 -15.64 6.83
N GLY A 134 24.30 -15.92 5.59
CA GLY A 134 24.15 -14.91 4.53
C GLY A 134 25.48 -14.31 4.07
N GLU A 135 26.56 -15.08 4.10
CA GLU A 135 27.90 -14.63 3.73
C GLU A 135 28.03 -14.33 2.23
N ARG A 136 27.18 -14.95 1.38
CA ARG A 136 27.10 -14.68 -0.06
C ARG A 136 26.26 -13.45 -0.41
N GLY A 137 25.65 -12.80 0.58
CA GLY A 137 24.81 -11.62 0.40
C GLY A 137 23.31 -11.94 0.41
N TRP A 138 22.53 -11.14 -0.31
CA TRP A 138 21.07 -11.24 -0.31
C TRP A 138 20.56 -12.49 -1.05
N PRO A 139 19.56 -13.20 -0.51
CA PRO A 139 18.93 -14.31 -1.22
C PRO A 139 18.15 -13.77 -2.43
N LEU A 140 18.48 -14.28 -3.61
CA LEU A 140 17.82 -13.89 -4.87
C LEU A 140 17.00 -15.06 -5.43
N LEU A 141 15.74 -14.79 -5.74
CA LEU A 141 14.95 -15.65 -6.59
C LEU A 141 15.34 -15.40 -8.05
N GLN A 142 15.89 -16.42 -8.71
CA GLN A 142 16.27 -16.34 -10.12
C GLN A 142 15.10 -16.73 -11.01
N ALA A 143 14.61 -15.80 -11.83
CA ALA A 143 13.69 -16.07 -12.93
C ALA A 143 14.44 -15.92 -14.28
N PRO A 144 13.94 -16.50 -15.39
CA PRO A 144 14.66 -16.56 -16.66
C PRO A 144 15.14 -15.20 -17.22
N THR A 145 14.48 -14.11 -16.85
CA THR A 145 14.77 -12.76 -17.36
C THR A 145 15.04 -11.73 -16.29
N ARG A 146 14.85 -12.07 -15.00
CA ARG A 146 14.98 -11.13 -13.87
C ARG A 146 15.34 -11.87 -12.59
N ALA A 147 16.11 -11.22 -11.73
CA ALA A 147 16.27 -11.64 -10.34
C ALA A 147 15.28 -10.85 -9.47
N ALA A 148 14.86 -11.43 -8.35
CA ALA A 148 14.04 -10.73 -7.37
C ALA A 148 14.54 -10.97 -5.95
N VAL A 149 14.45 -9.93 -5.11
CA VAL A 149 14.48 -10.09 -3.66
C VAL A 149 13.08 -10.45 -3.19
N VAL A 150 12.99 -11.53 -2.44
CA VAL A 150 11.74 -11.99 -1.84
C VAL A 150 11.73 -11.58 -0.37
N VAL A 151 10.68 -10.87 0.03
CA VAL A 151 10.47 -10.45 1.42
C VAL A 151 9.08 -10.86 1.89
N TYR A 152 8.95 -11.03 3.20
CA TYR A 152 7.68 -11.31 3.87
C TYR A 152 7.39 -10.23 4.91
N THR A 153 6.15 -9.78 4.97
CA THR A 153 5.71 -8.76 5.94
C THR A 153 5.50 -9.35 7.33
N SER A 154 5.19 -10.64 7.43
CA SER A 154 5.00 -11.34 8.70
C SER A 154 5.31 -12.83 8.58
N GLU A 155 5.49 -13.51 9.72
CA GLU A 155 5.70 -14.96 9.75
C GLU A 155 4.53 -15.74 9.17
N GLY A 156 3.32 -15.18 9.20
CA GLY A 156 2.12 -15.81 8.65
C GLY A 156 2.12 -15.93 7.13
N HIS A 157 3.00 -15.21 6.43
CA HIS A 157 3.18 -15.33 4.97
C HIS A 157 4.32 -16.28 4.58
N LEU A 158 5.10 -16.80 5.53
CA LEU A 158 6.18 -17.74 5.23
C LEU A 158 5.60 -19.10 4.81
N PRO A 159 6.26 -19.84 3.90
CA PRO A 159 5.96 -21.25 3.67
C PRO A 159 5.96 -22.05 4.98
N ASN A 160 5.01 -22.97 5.13
CA ASN A 160 4.79 -23.72 6.38
C ASN A 160 6.01 -24.51 6.87
N ASP A 161 6.91 -24.89 5.96
CA ASP A 161 8.13 -25.64 6.21
C ASP A 161 9.39 -24.77 6.33
N THR A 162 9.23 -23.44 6.37
CA THR A 162 10.36 -22.51 6.51
C THR A 162 11.09 -22.72 7.83
N ASN A 163 12.34 -23.16 7.75
CA ASN A 163 13.22 -23.32 8.91
C ASN A 163 13.39 -21.99 9.66
N PRO A 164 13.02 -21.91 10.96
CA PRO A 164 13.16 -20.69 11.76
C PRO A 164 14.57 -20.09 11.80
N TRP A 165 15.60 -20.92 11.72
CA TRP A 165 17.00 -20.50 11.76
C TRP A 165 17.46 -19.77 10.49
N LEU A 166 16.71 -19.88 9.40
CA LEU A 166 17.01 -19.21 8.13
C LEU A 166 16.25 -17.89 7.96
N ARG A 167 15.38 -17.53 8.91
CA ARG A 167 14.60 -16.29 8.86
C ARG A 167 15.46 -15.15 9.37
N ARG A 168 15.67 -14.14 8.55
CA ARG A 168 16.36 -12.91 8.95
C ARG A 168 15.43 -11.72 8.83
N LYS A 169 15.30 -10.96 9.91
CA LYS A 169 14.63 -9.67 9.91
C LYS A 169 15.55 -8.60 9.31
N VAL A 170 15.01 -7.80 8.40
CA VAL A 170 15.72 -6.71 7.72
C VAL A 170 14.84 -5.45 7.71
N PRO A 171 15.41 -4.27 7.96
CA PRO A 171 14.70 -3.00 7.76
C PRO A 171 14.36 -2.81 6.28
N GLY A 172 13.19 -2.27 5.98
CA GLY A 172 12.79 -1.97 4.61
C GLY A 172 13.69 -0.96 3.91
N ARG A 173 14.37 -0.08 4.68
CA ARG A 173 15.49 0.73 4.16
C ARG A 173 16.59 -0.10 3.52
N GLU A 174 17.03 -1.18 4.18
CA GLU A 174 18.11 -2.05 3.69
C GLU A 174 17.69 -2.73 2.38
N VAL A 175 16.42 -3.15 2.32
CA VAL A 175 15.81 -3.73 1.12
C VAL A 175 15.79 -2.71 -0.02
N LEU A 176 15.32 -1.48 0.23
CA LEU A 176 15.26 -0.42 -0.77
C LEU A 176 16.66 -0.03 -1.28
N GLU A 177 17.64 0.12 -0.39
CA GLU A 177 19.01 0.45 -0.77
C GLU A 177 19.64 -0.65 -1.63
N TYR A 178 19.39 -1.93 -1.32
CA TYR A 178 19.91 -3.05 -2.09
C TYR A 178 19.21 -3.22 -3.45
N VAL A 179 17.87 -3.16 -3.48
CA VAL A 179 17.07 -3.35 -4.70
C VAL A 179 17.25 -2.17 -5.65
N CYS A 180 17.10 -0.93 -5.17
CA CYS A 180 17.22 0.27 -5.99
C CYS A 180 18.66 0.55 -6.44
N GLY A 181 19.65 -0.09 -5.82
CA GLY A 181 21.05 -0.05 -6.27
C GLY A 181 21.34 -0.93 -7.48
N GLN A 182 20.38 -1.74 -7.96
CA GLN A 182 20.56 -2.71 -9.03
C GLN A 182 19.45 -2.57 -10.10
N GLU A 183 19.83 -2.26 -11.34
CA GLU A 183 18.88 -1.92 -12.42
C GLU A 183 17.89 -3.04 -12.82
N HIS A 184 18.16 -4.29 -12.45
CA HIS A 184 17.39 -5.47 -12.92
C HIS A 184 16.81 -6.32 -11.78
N LEU A 185 16.83 -5.79 -10.57
CA LEU A 185 16.36 -6.49 -9.40
C LEU A 185 14.94 -6.06 -9.04
N ASP A 186 14.00 -6.98 -9.08
CA ASP A 186 12.63 -6.74 -8.66
C ASP A 186 12.47 -7.02 -7.15
N LEU A 187 11.43 -6.47 -6.53
CA LEU A 187 11.03 -6.77 -5.16
C LEU A 187 9.70 -7.53 -5.18
N VAL A 188 9.66 -8.70 -4.55
CA VAL A 188 8.46 -9.52 -4.40
C VAL A 188 8.12 -9.61 -2.92
N ILE A 189 6.93 -9.14 -2.54
CA ILE A 189 6.42 -9.15 -1.17
C ILE A 189 5.38 -10.26 -1.04
N ASN A 190 5.51 -11.10 -0.01
CA ASN A 190 4.59 -12.19 0.32
C ASN A 190 4.30 -13.10 -0.90
N PRO A 191 5.33 -13.74 -1.49
CA PRO A 191 5.13 -14.67 -2.60
C PRO A 191 4.16 -15.79 -2.18
N GLU A 192 3.45 -16.35 -3.17
CA GLU A 192 2.50 -17.47 -2.99
C GLU A 192 1.31 -17.18 -2.05
N SER A 193 1.23 -15.97 -1.50
CA SER A 193 0.12 -15.51 -0.69
C SER A 193 -0.94 -14.81 -1.54
N ARG A 194 -2.17 -14.69 -1.00
CA ARG A 194 -3.24 -13.88 -1.61
C ARG A 194 -2.92 -12.37 -1.64
N THR A 195 -1.82 -11.96 -1.02
CA THR A 195 -1.33 -10.59 -0.93
C THR A 195 0.00 -10.39 -1.65
N ILE A 196 0.32 -11.24 -2.65
CA ILE A 196 1.54 -11.07 -3.44
C ILE A 196 1.58 -9.68 -4.08
N PHE A 197 2.73 -9.03 -3.95
CA PHE A 197 2.97 -7.72 -4.53
C PHE A 197 4.34 -7.67 -5.20
N GLU A 198 4.35 -7.42 -6.50
CA GLU A 198 5.55 -7.41 -7.33
C GLU A 198 5.85 -5.98 -7.78
N LEU A 199 7.07 -5.52 -7.47
CA LEU A 199 7.57 -4.20 -7.80
C LEU A 199 8.77 -4.31 -8.71
N GLN A 200 8.70 -3.64 -9.85
CA GLN A 200 9.80 -3.63 -10.79
C GLN A 200 10.90 -2.71 -10.29
N GLY A 201 12.15 -3.19 -10.32
CA GLY A 201 13.33 -2.46 -9.84
C GLY A 201 13.41 -1.01 -10.35
N PRO A 202 13.27 -0.75 -11.66
CA PRO A 202 13.33 0.60 -12.21
C PRO A 202 12.26 1.56 -11.64
N HIS A 203 11.02 1.09 -11.45
CA HIS A 203 9.97 1.94 -10.88
C HIS A 203 10.23 2.22 -9.40
N LEU A 204 10.70 1.20 -8.66
CA LEU A 204 11.02 1.35 -7.25
C LEU A 204 12.19 2.33 -7.04
N ALA A 205 13.20 2.27 -7.92
CA ALA A 205 14.33 3.20 -7.92
C ALA A 205 13.89 4.64 -8.19
N ASP A 206 13.03 4.86 -9.17
CA ASP A 206 12.46 6.18 -9.48
C ASP A 206 11.68 6.76 -8.28
N TRP A 207 10.82 5.97 -7.65
CA TRP A 207 10.06 6.41 -6.47
C TRP A 207 10.95 6.65 -5.27
N TRP A 208 11.98 5.83 -5.09
CA TRP A 208 12.96 5.99 -4.02
C TRP A 208 13.75 7.29 -4.15
N GLN A 209 14.15 7.64 -5.37
CA GLN A 209 14.80 8.92 -5.65
C GLN A 209 13.89 10.10 -5.32
N GLN A 210 12.64 10.08 -5.81
CA GLN A 210 11.66 11.15 -5.55
C GLN A 210 11.42 11.36 -4.06
N LEU A 211 11.27 10.27 -3.29
CA LEU A 211 11.08 10.35 -1.84
C LEU A 211 12.29 11.01 -1.15
N ARG A 212 13.52 10.65 -1.55
CA ARG A 212 14.74 11.25 -1.00
C ARG A 212 14.87 12.72 -1.35
N GLU A 213 14.43 13.13 -2.53
CA GLU A 213 14.42 14.54 -2.95
C GLU A 213 13.42 15.33 -2.11
N ALA A 214 12.19 14.85 -1.95
CA ALA A 214 11.17 15.48 -1.11
C ALA A 214 11.65 15.65 0.35
N GLN A 215 12.24 14.61 0.94
CA GLN A 215 12.78 14.66 2.30
C GLN A 215 13.92 15.67 2.47
N ARG A 216 14.73 15.93 1.43
CA ARG A 216 15.78 16.96 1.47
C ARG A 216 15.20 18.36 1.40
N THR A 217 14.17 18.55 0.57
CA THR A 217 13.48 19.85 0.46
C THR A 217 12.80 20.21 1.78
N ASP A 218 12.13 19.26 2.43
CA ASP A 218 11.47 19.48 3.73
C ASP A 218 12.47 19.73 4.88
N ALA A 219 13.69 19.17 4.79
CA ALA A 219 14.75 19.35 5.77
C ALA A 219 15.51 20.68 5.63
N THR A 220 15.28 21.45 4.56
CA THR A 220 15.89 22.77 4.37
C THR A 220 15.06 23.80 5.14
N PRO A 221 15.61 24.47 6.18
CA PRO A 221 14.89 25.51 6.89
C PRO A 221 14.41 26.57 5.90
N GLN A 222 13.13 26.97 5.96
CA GLN A 222 12.67 28.18 5.30
C GLN A 222 13.36 29.37 5.96
N GLU A 223 14.55 29.74 5.47
CA GLU A 223 15.19 31.00 5.82
C GLU A 223 14.32 32.14 5.26
N GLY A 224 13.54 32.75 6.16
CA GLY A 224 13.06 34.13 6.09
C GLY A 224 12.28 34.56 4.84
N ARG A 225 10.95 34.59 4.96
CA ARG A 225 10.13 35.64 4.34
C ARG A 225 9.24 36.28 5.40
#